data_AF-A0A351MPG4-F1
#
_entry.id   AF-A0A351MPG4-F1
#
_cell.length_a   1.000
_cell.length_b   1.000
_cell.length_c   1.000
_cell.angle_alpha   90.00
_cell.angle_beta   90.00
_cell.angle_gamma   90.00
#
_symmetry.space_group_name_H-M   'P 1'
#
loop_
_entity.id
_entity.type
_entity.pdbx_description
1 polymer ?
#
loop_
_entity_poly.entity_id
_entity_poly.type
_entity_poly.pdbx_seq_one_letter_code
_entity_poly.pdbx_strand_id
1 'polypeptide(L)'
;MDFPPILTTFAAAIVAATFFGWAAVRIGLSPLIGYLLAGLALGPATGGISASPEIAKPLADVGVVLLLFGVGLHFNIGDLIAVGRLAAPGALITAAVVGTAAYLIGRAFGLPGVGAAAFALCLLDASTVVMSKLMTEEGEQSSKLGRTAVGWVVMEDLLAIIFLAILPGLGGGLEGGAGQLVVGILWAMLKLVLLFVLARFVI
;
A
#
# COMPACT_ATOMS: atom_id res chain seq x y z
N MET A 1 -0.17 35.09 18.02
CA MET A 1 -0.56 34.96 16.60
C MET A 1 -1.30 33.64 16.49
N ASP A 2 -2.63 33.68 16.42
CA ASP A 2 -3.46 32.47 16.30
C ASP A 2 -3.40 31.99 14.86
N PHE A 3 -2.39 31.16 14.56
CA PHE A 3 -2.32 30.50 13.26
C PHE A 3 -3.53 29.57 13.09
N PRO A 4 -4.12 29.49 11.89
CA PRO A 4 -5.17 28.54 11.61
C PRO A 4 -4.75 27.13 12.03
N PRO A 5 -5.62 26.34 12.68
CA PRO A 5 -5.31 24.98 13.17
C PRO A 5 -4.75 24.03 12.09
N ILE A 6 -5.00 24.32 10.82
CA ILE A 6 -4.47 23.59 9.68
C ILE A 6 -2.98 23.84 9.44
N LEU A 7 -2.52 25.08 9.58
CA LEU A 7 -1.11 25.45 9.38
C LEU A 7 -0.25 24.88 10.51
N THR A 8 -0.75 24.91 11.75
CA THR A 8 -0.05 24.34 12.90
C THR A 8 0.04 22.82 12.80
N THR A 9 -1.06 22.14 12.44
CA THR A 9 -1.08 20.69 12.24
C THR A 9 -0.12 20.25 11.13
N PHE A 10 -0.16 20.93 9.98
CA PHE A 10 0.69 20.59 8.84
C PHE A 10 2.17 20.86 9.11
N ALA A 11 2.49 22.03 9.69
CA ALA A 11 3.85 22.38 10.05
C ALA A 11 4.42 21.41 11.11
N ALA A 12 3.66 21.10 12.15
CA ALA A 12 4.06 20.14 13.17
C ALA A 12 4.31 18.75 12.56
N ALA A 13 3.42 18.29 11.69
CA ALA A 13 3.57 17.00 10.99
C ALA A 13 4.85 16.96 10.15
N ILE A 14 5.12 17.99 9.33
CA ILE A 14 6.33 18.04 8.49
C ILE A 14 7.59 18.11 9.35
N VAL A 15 7.61 18.95 10.37
CA VAL A 15 8.78 19.11 11.25
C VAL A 15 9.08 17.81 11.99
N ALA A 16 8.05 17.17 12.58
CA ALA A 16 8.22 15.91 13.28
C ALA A 16 8.66 14.80 12.31
N ALA A 17 7.99 14.65 11.16
CA ALA A 17 8.34 13.64 10.16
C ALA A 17 9.79 13.84 9.66
N THR A 18 10.21 15.08 9.42
CA THR A 18 11.59 15.39 9.01
C THR A 18 12.59 15.03 10.10
N PHE A 19 12.32 15.42 11.35
CA PHE A 19 13.21 15.16 12.48
C PHE A 19 13.35 13.66 12.75
N PHE A 20 12.24 12.94 12.91
CA PHE A 20 12.26 11.51 13.19
C PHE A 20 12.74 10.69 11.98
N GLY A 21 12.39 11.10 10.76
CA GLY A 21 12.90 10.48 9.53
C GLY A 21 14.41 10.64 9.39
N TRP A 22 14.94 11.84 9.65
CA TRP A 22 16.38 12.09 9.69
C TRP A 22 17.07 11.26 10.79
N ALA A 23 16.48 11.22 11.98
CA ALA A 23 17.01 10.43 13.09
C ALA A 23 17.06 8.93 12.75
N ALA A 24 16.01 8.40 12.12
CA ALA A 24 15.96 7.01 11.66
C ALA A 24 17.08 6.69 10.66
N VAL A 25 17.30 7.57 9.66
CA VAL A 25 18.39 7.40 8.69
C VAL A 25 19.76 7.43 9.37
N ARG A 26 19.96 8.30 10.36
CA ARG A 26 21.23 8.41 11.10
C ARG A 26 21.60 7.15 11.87
N ILE A 27 20.62 6.37 12.31
CA ILE A 27 20.83 5.10 13.01
C ILE A 27 20.76 3.88 12.06
N GLY A 28 20.73 4.10 10.75
CA GLY A 28 20.71 3.04 9.74
C GLY A 28 19.33 2.40 9.50
N LEU A 29 18.25 3.04 9.96
CA LEU A 29 16.88 2.58 9.75
C LEU A 29 16.25 3.27 8.53
N SER A 30 15.18 2.66 8.00
CA SER A 30 14.36 3.28 6.96
C SER A 30 13.67 4.56 7.47
N PRO A 31 13.62 5.66 6.68
CA PRO A 31 12.89 6.88 7.03
C PRO A 31 11.43 6.63 7.44
N LEU A 32 10.81 5.58 6.90
CA LEU A 32 9.42 5.21 7.16
C LEU A 32 9.17 4.94 8.66
N ILE A 33 10.13 4.32 9.34
CA ILE A 33 10.08 4.10 10.80
C ILE A 33 10.01 5.45 11.53
N GLY A 34 10.82 6.42 11.08
CA GLY A 34 10.79 7.78 11.61
C GLY A 34 9.43 8.47 11.41
N TYR A 35 8.82 8.33 10.23
CA TYR A 35 7.50 8.91 9.95
C TYR A 35 6.40 8.29 10.83
N LEU A 36 6.46 6.97 11.09
CA LEU A 36 5.53 6.31 12.02
C LEU A 36 5.70 6.80 13.45
N LEU A 37 6.94 6.97 13.91
CA LEU A 37 7.22 7.54 15.24
C LEU A 37 6.75 9.00 15.35
N ALA A 38 6.90 9.80 14.29
CA ALA A 38 6.36 11.15 14.23
C ALA A 38 4.83 11.16 14.36
N GLY A 39 4.14 10.26 13.65
CA GLY A 39 2.68 10.09 13.76
C GLY A 39 2.23 9.65 15.15
N LEU A 40 2.96 8.73 15.78
CA LEU A 40 2.71 8.32 17.16
C LEU A 40 2.93 9.49 18.14
N ALA A 41 4.01 10.24 17.96
CA ALA A 41 4.36 11.38 18.79
C ALA A 41 3.34 12.52 18.71
N LEU A 42 2.75 12.76 17.54
CA LEU A 42 1.71 13.78 17.31
C LEU A 42 0.28 13.26 17.49
N GLY A 43 0.12 11.97 17.77
CA GLY A 43 -1.17 11.31 17.94
C GLY A 43 -1.84 11.65 19.27
N PRO A 44 -3.15 11.36 19.41
CA PRO A 44 -3.90 11.64 20.63
C PRO A 44 -3.38 10.87 21.87
N ALA A 45 -2.61 9.80 21.67
CA ALA A 45 -2.08 8.96 22.73
C ALA A 45 -0.92 9.58 23.54
N THR A 46 -0.30 10.66 23.05
CA THR A 46 0.90 11.27 23.67
C THR A 46 0.61 12.55 24.46
N GLY A 47 -0.65 13.01 24.51
CA GLY A 47 -1.08 14.13 25.35
C GLY A 47 -0.48 15.52 25.01
N GLY A 48 0.20 15.65 23.87
CA GLY A 48 0.90 16.87 23.43
C GLY A 48 0.11 17.77 22.46
N ILE A 49 0.84 18.51 21.61
CA ILE A 49 0.31 19.33 20.48
C ILE A 49 -0.41 18.37 19.51
N SER A 50 -1.67 18.07 19.81
CA SER A 50 -2.46 17.12 19.05
C SER A 50 -2.81 17.73 17.71
N ALA A 51 -2.27 17.17 16.64
CA ALA A 51 -2.80 17.39 15.30
C ALA A 51 -4.30 17.03 15.32
N SER A 52 -5.16 17.94 14.88
CA SER A 52 -6.61 17.64 14.85
C SER A 52 -6.85 16.49 13.86
N PRO A 53 -7.43 15.36 14.29
CA PRO A 53 -7.71 14.23 13.39
C PRO A 53 -8.62 14.62 12.22
N GLU A 54 -9.51 15.58 12.45
CA GLU A 54 -10.46 16.13 11.48
C GLU A 54 -9.75 16.85 10.32
N ILE A 55 -8.56 17.39 10.58
CA ILE A 55 -7.72 18.08 9.60
C ILE A 55 -6.67 17.12 9.03
N ALA A 56 -6.07 16.28 9.88
CA ALA A 56 -5.02 15.37 9.48
C ALA A 56 -5.49 14.32 8.47
N LYS A 57 -6.72 13.79 8.63
CA LYS A 57 -7.24 12.75 7.74
C LYS A 57 -7.44 13.21 6.28
N PRO A 58 -8.13 14.32 5.99
CA PRO A 58 -8.22 14.84 4.61
C PRO A 58 -6.86 15.14 3.99
N LEU A 59 -5.92 15.67 4.79
CA LEU A 59 -4.55 15.92 4.33
C LEU A 59 -3.81 14.63 3.98
N ALA A 60 -3.96 13.59 4.80
CA ALA A 60 -3.40 12.26 4.53
C ALA A 60 -4.01 11.64 3.28
N ASP A 61 -5.33 11.75 3.09
CA ASP A 61 -6.02 11.24 1.89
C ASP A 61 -5.45 11.89 0.61
N VAL A 62 -5.27 13.23 0.61
CA VAL A 62 -4.63 13.94 -0.51
C VAL A 62 -3.17 13.51 -0.69
N GLY A 63 -2.41 13.36 0.40
CA GLY A 63 -1.03 12.89 0.35
C GLY A 63 -0.89 11.50 -0.27
N VAL A 64 -1.78 10.57 0.09
CA VAL A 64 -1.84 9.23 -0.49
C VAL A 64 -2.20 9.30 -1.97
N VAL A 65 -3.18 10.10 -2.37
CA VAL A 65 -3.54 10.27 -3.79
C VAL A 65 -2.36 10.82 -4.60
N LEU A 66 -1.67 11.85 -4.09
CA LEU A 66 -0.49 12.42 -4.74
C LEU A 66 0.67 11.42 -4.83
N LEU A 67 0.88 10.62 -3.79
CA LEU A 67 1.89 9.56 -3.77
C LEU A 67 1.57 8.49 -4.82
N LEU A 68 0.33 7.97 -4.84
CA LEU A 68 -0.10 6.96 -5.81
C LEU A 68 -0.06 7.50 -7.25
N PHE A 69 -0.40 8.77 -7.44
CA PHE A 69 -0.26 9.45 -8.73
C PHE A 69 1.20 9.56 -9.17
N GLY A 70 2.08 10.02 -8.28
CA GLY A 70 3.51 10.15 -8.56
C GLY A 70 4.18 8.81 -8.85
N VAL A 71 3.78 7.76 -8.13
CA VAL A 71 4.18 6.37 -8.41
C VAL A 71 3.73 6.00 -9.83
N GLY A 72 2.46 6.25 -10.18
CA GLY A 72 1.92 5.99 -11.52
C GLY A 72 2.67 6.70 -12.66
N LEU A 73 3.16 7.93 -12.45
CA LEU A 73 3.89 8.70 -13.46
C LEU A 73 5.27 8.09 -13.81
N HIS A 74 5.90 7.37 -12.90
CA HIS A 74 7.20 6.72 -13.14
C HIS A 74 7.06 5.37 -13.85
N PHE A 75 5.84 4.85 -14.01
CA PHE A 75 5.58 3.56 -14.61
C PHE A 75 5.22 3.66 -16.09
N ASN A 76 6.02 2.98 -16.92
CA ASN A 76 5.69 2.75 -18.32
C ASN A 76 4.85 1.47 -18.45
N ILE A 77 3.57 1.61 -18.83
CA ILE A 77 2.66 0.48 -19.07
C ILE A 77 3.23 -0.50 -20.11
N GLY A 78 4.00 -0.01 -21.09
CA GLY A 78 4.63 -0.85 -22.10
C GLY A 78 5.64 -1.84 -21.52
N ASP A 79 6.38 -1.44 -20.49
CA ASP A 79 7.36 -2.32 -19.83
C ASP A 79 6.67 -3.41 -19.02
N LEU A 80 5.53 -3.09 -18.37
CA LEU A 80 4.71 -4.05 -17.65
C LEU A 80 4.08 -5.09 -18.60
N ILE A 81 3.54 -4.65 -19.73
CA ILE A 81 2.95 -5.56 -20.75
C ILE A 81 4.03 -6.49 -21.32
N ALA A 82 5.24 -5.97 -21.54
CA ALA A 82 6.35 -6.74 -22.11
C ALA A 82 6.81 -7.89 -21.18
N VAL A 83 6.74 -7.71 -19.87
CA VAL A 83 7.14 -8.74 -18.87
C VAL A 83 5.96 -9.48 -18.25
N GLY A 84 4.73 -9.01 -18.48
CA GLY A 84 3.51 -9.50 -17.85
C GLY A 84 3.23 -10.99 -18.08
N ARG A 85 3.68 -11.57 -19.21
CA ARG A 85 3.53 -13.01 -19.47
C ARG A 85 4.28 -13.90 -18.47
N LEU A 86 5.35 -13.39 -17.86
CA LEU A 86 6.16 -14.15 -16.88
C LEU A 86 5.94 -13.63 -15.45
N ALA A 87 5.76 -12.31 -15.29
CA ALA A 87 5.49 -11.68 -14.00
C ALA A 87 4.08 -12.00 -13.44
N ALA A 88 3.03 -12.01 -14.26
CA ALA A 88 1.67 -12.19 -13.79
C ALA A 88 1.38 -13.58 -13.19
N PRO A 89 1.79 -14.70 -13.81
CA PRO A 89 1.61 -16.02 -13.20
C PRO A 89 2.38 -16.14 -11.89
N GLY A 90 3.58 -15.57 -11.84
CA GLY A 90 4.42 -15.53 -10.65
C GLY A 90 3.73 -14.83 -9.48
N ALA A 91 3.33 -13.58 -9.69
CA ALA A 91 2.62 -12.79 -8.68
C ALA A 91 1.33 -13.47 -8.19
N LEU A 92 0.59 -14.12 -9.10
CA LEU A 92 -0.62 -14.87 -8.74
C LEU A 92 -0.33 -16.09 -7.85
N ILE A 93 0.72 -16.83 -8.18
CA ILE A 93 1.16 -18.00 -7.38
C ILE A 93 1.67 -17.53 -6.01
N THR A 94 2.46 -16.46 -5.95
CA THR A 94 2.92 -15.91 -4.66
C THR A 94 1.72 -15.45 -3.83
N ALA A 95 0.79 -14.69 -4.41
CA ALA A 95 -0.41 -14.24 -3.72
C ALA A 95 -1.24 -15.41 -3.18
N ALA A 96 -1.40 -16.49 -3.97
CA ALA A 96 -2.12 -17.67 -3.54
C ALA A 96 -1.41 -18.43 -2.41
N VAL A 97 -0.11 -18.70 -2.55
CA VAL A 97 0.64 -19.53 -1.60
C VAL A 97 1.00 -18.74 -0.34
N VAL A 98 1.71 -17.63 -0.50
CA VAL A 98 2.19 -16.79 0.60
C VAL A 98 1.02 -16.07 1.27
N GLY A 99 0.09 -15.52 0.49
CA GLY A 99 -1.10 -14.86 1.04
C GLY A 99 -1.97 -15.82 1.85
N THR A 100 -2.20 -17.05 1.39
CA THR A 100 -2.96 -18.05 2.18
C THR A 100 -2.20 -18.46 3.43
N ALA A 101 -0.89 -18.69 3.35
CA ALA A 101 -0.09 -19.02 4.53
C ALA A 101 -0.14 -17.90 5.57
N ALA A 102 0.06 -16.64 5.15
CA ALA A 102 -0.01 -15.47 6.01
C ALA A 102 -1.40 -15.28 6.62
N TYR A 103 -2.47 -15.53 5.85
CA TYR A 103 -3.85 -15.52 6.36
C TYR A 103 -4.05 -16.55 7.47
N LEU A 104 -3.63 -17.81 7.24
CA LEU A 104 -3.77 -18.88 8.24
C LEU A 104 -2.98 -18.58 9.52
N ILE A 105 -1.79 -17.97 9.39
CA ILE A 105 -1.02 -17.48 10.54
C ILE A 105 -1.82 -16.40 11.29
N GLY A 106 -2.38 -15.42 10.57
CA GLY A 106 -3.23 -14.39 11.18
C GLY A 106 -4.45 -14.97 11.91
N ARG A 107 -5.08 -16.01 11.35
CA ARG A 107 -6.16 -16.74 12.01
C ARG A 107 -5.69 -17.48 13.26
N ALA A 108 -4.49 -18.07 13.23
CA ALA A 108 -3.90 -18.71 14.40
C ALA A 108 -3.59 -17.72 15.54
N PHE A 109 -3.29 -16.46 15.21
CA PHE A 109 -3.19 -15.36 16.18
C PHE A 109 -4.55 -14.83 16.69
N GLY A 110 -5.66 -15.42 16.24
CA GLY A 110 -7.01 -15.04 16.67
C GLY A 110 -7.57 -13.82 15.95
N LEU A 111 -6.99 -13.38 14.83
CA LEU A 111 -7.53 -12.27 14.05
C LEU A 111 -8.86 -12.65 13.38
N PRO A 112 -9.86 -11.75 13.35
CA PRO A 112 -11.09 -11.96 12.56
C PRO A 112 -10.74 -12.10 11.08
N GLY A 113 -11.63 -12.69 10.26
CA GLY A 113 -11.28 -13.05 8.86
C GLY A 113 -10.73 -11.86 8.06
N VAL A 114 -11.37 -10.71 8.19
CA VAL A 114 -10.93 -9.46 7.57
C VAL A 114 -9.57 -9.00 8.10
N GLY A 115 -9.35 -9.11 9.42
CA GLY A 115 -8.08 -8.76 10.06
C GLY A 115 -6.94 -9.68 9.63
N ALA A 116 -7.21 -10.98 9.50
CA ALA A 116 -6.25 -11.95 8.98
C ALA A 116 -5.94 -11.73 7.49
N ALA A 117 -6.92 -11.29 6.69
CA ALA A 117 -6.72 -10.92 5.29
C ALA A 117 -5.91 -9.63 5.14
N ALA A 118 -6.17 -8.61 5.99
CA ALA A 118 -5.35 -7.41 6.06
C ALA A 118 -3.90 -7.75 6.46
N PHE A 119 -3.73 -8.61 7.47
CA PHE A 119 -2.42 -9.10 7.90
C PHE A 119 -1.68 -9.85 6.77
N ALA A 120 -2.39 -10.67 6.01
CA ALA A 120 -1.83 -11.37 4.86
C ALA A 120 -1.33 -10.41 3.78
N LEU A 121 -2.08 -9.34 3.48
CA LEU A 121 -1.64 -8.32 2.53
C LEU A 121 -0.36 -7.63 2.99
N CYS A 122 -0.26 -7.28 4.28
CA CYS A 122 0.95 -6.66 4.83
C CYS A 122 2.20 -7.55 4.75
N LEU A 123 2.04 -8.87 4.81
CA LEU A 123 3.16 -9.82 4.70
C LEU A 123 3.50 -10.21 3.27
N LEU A 124 2.51 -10.16 2.37
CA LEU A 124 2.68 -10.50 0.96
C LEU A 124 3.39 -9.39 0.18
N ASP A 125 3.11 -8.13 0.51
CA ASP A 125 3.58 -6.97 -0.26
C ASP A 125 5.09 -6.71 -0.06
N ALA A 126 5.86 -6.82 -1.13
CA ALA A 126 7.31 -6.62 -1.12
C ALA A 126 7.68 -5.22 -1.64
N SER A 127 8.79 -4.64 -1.15
CA SER A 127 9.16 -3.28 -1.54
C SER A 127 9.73 -3.20 -2.96
N THR A 128 8.97 -2.63 -3.90
CA THR A 128 9.41 -2.33 -5.27
C THR A 128 10.64 -1.42 -5.32
N VAL A 129 10.72 -0.42 -4.44
CA VAL A 129 11.86 0.51 -4.37
C VAL A 129 13.14 -0.21 -3.98
N VAL A 130 13.10 -1.09 -2.98
CA VAL A 130 14.28 -1.86 -2.55
C VAL A 130 14.70 -2.83 -3.65
N MET A 131 13.75 -3.53 -4.27
CA MET A 131 14.04 -4.47 -5.36
C MET A 131 14.66 -3.76 -6.57
N SER A 132 14.08 -2.63 -6.99
CA SER A 132 14.61 -1.81 -8.09
C SER A 132 16.04 -1.35 -7.80
N LYS A 133 16.31 -0.88 -6.57
CA LYS A 133 17.65 -0.44 -6.15
C LYS A 133 18.66 -1.58 -6.19
N LEU A 134 18.30 -2.77 -5.69
CA LEU A 134 19.18 -3.95 -5.73
C LEU A 134 19.51 -4.36 -7.17
N MET A 135 18.52 -4.36 -8.07
CA MET A 135 18.77 -4.68 -9.49
C MET A 135 19.65 -3.63 -10.18
N THR A 136 19.54 -2.35 -9.78
CA THR A 136 20.44 -1.28 -10.27
C THR A 136 21.85 -1.44 -9.72
N GLU A 137 22.01 -1.78 -8.44
CA GLU A 137 23.33 -1.98 -7.79
C GLU A 137 24.09 -3.17 -8.40
N GLU A 138 23.37 -4.24 -8.74
CA GLU A 138 23.92 -5.42 -9.44
C GLU A 138 24.12 -5.20 -10.96
N GLY A 139 23.71 -4.05 -11.51
CA GLY A 139 23.79 -3.76 -12.95
C GLY A 139 22.82 -4.56 -13.83
N GLU A 140 21.85 -5.25 -13.22
CA GLU A 140 20.91 -6.16 -13.86
C GLU A 140 19.57 -5.50 -14.23
N GLN A 141 19.36 -4.22 -13.92
CA GLN A 141 18.08 -3.51 -14.14
C GLN A 141 17.57 -3.59 -15.59
N SER A 142 18.47 -3.51 -16.58
CA SER A 142 18.11 -3.62 -18.00
C SER A 142 18.03 -5.06 -18.51
N SER A 143 18.40 -6.05 -17.71
CA SER A 143 18.39 -7.46 -18.11
C SER A 143 16.96 -8.00 -18.16
N LYS A 144 16.75 -9.11 -18.88
CA LYS A 144 15.43 -9.77 -18.90
C LYS A 144 15.01 -10.22 -17.51
N LEU A 145 15.98 -10.66 -16.68
CA LEU A 145 15.76 -11.11 -15.31
C LEU A 145 15.38 -9.92 -14.41
N GLY A 146 16.16 -8.84 -14.43
CA GLY A 146 15.88 -7.64 -13.64
C GLY A 146 14.53 -7.01 -13.98
N ARG A 147 14.21 -6.85 -15.27
CA ARG A 147 12.90 -6.34 -15.70
C ARG A 147 11.75 -7.26 -15.31
N THR A 148 11.93 -8.58 -15.40
CA THR A 148 10.89 -9.54 -14.97
C THR A 148 10.69 -9.49 -13.46
N ALA A 149 11.76 -9.40 -12.68
CA ALA A 149 11.68 -9.40 -11.23
C ALA A 149 11.05 -8.10 -10.70
N VAL A 150 11.43 -6.94 -11.25
CA VAL A 150 10.74 -5.67 -10.95
C VAL A 150 9.29 -5.72 -11.40
N GLY A 151 9.02 -6.22 -12.61
CA GLY A 151 7.66 -6.39 -13.12
C GLY A 151 6.80 -7.34 -12.28
N TRP A 152 7.40 -8.37 -11.67
CA TRP A 152 6.72 -9.28 -10.76
C TRP A 152 6.24 -8.54 -9.51
N VAL A 153 7.13 -7.83 -8.81
CA VAL A 153 6.75 -7.09 -7.59
C VAL A 153 5.71 -6.00 -7.90
N VAL A 154 5.81 -5.35 -9.07
CA VAL A 154 4.79 -4.39 -9.51
C VAL A 154 3.42 -5.06 -9.74
N MET A 155 3.39 -6.28 -10.28
CA MET A 155 2.14 -7.04 -10.40
C MET A 155 1.58 -7.42 -9.01
N GLU A 156 2.44 -7.68 -8.02
CA GLU A 156 2.02 -7.90 -6.63
C GLU A 156 1.40 -6.63 -6.03
N ASP A 157 2.03 -5.46 -6.17
CA ASP A 157 1.48 -4.16 -5.74
C ASP A 157 0.08 -3.93 -6.34
N LEU A 158 -0.10 -4.20 -7.64
CA LEU A 158 -1.39 -4.06 -8.32
C LEU A 158 -2.45 -5.02 -7.78
N LEU A 159 -2.08 -6.27 -7.53
CA LEU A 159 -2.97 -7.25 -6.90
C LEU A 159 -3.34 -6.80 -5.48
N ALA A 160 -2.39 -6.29 -4.71
CA ALA A 160 -2.62 -5.78 -3.36
C ALA A 160 -3.60 -4.60 -3.35
N ILE A 161 -3.46 -3.64 -4.29
CA ILE A 161 -4.40 -2.52 -4.44
C ILE A 161 -5.82 -3.05 -4.73
N ILE A 162 -5.96 -3.99 -5.66
CA ILE A 162 -7.25 -4.61 -5.97
C ILE A 162 -7.82 -5.25 -4.71
N PHE A 163 -7.06 -6.11 -4.04
CA PHE A 163 -7.48 -6.80 -2.82
C PHE A 163 -7.92 -5.82 -1.73
N LEU A 164 -7.14 -4.75 -1.50
CA LEU A 164 -7.43 -3.73 -0.49
C LEU A 164 -8.72 -2.97 -0.81
N ALA A 165 -9.05 -2.77 -2.09
CA ALA A 165 -10.33 -2.19 -2.51
C ALA A 165 -11.54 -3.13 -2.26
N ILE A 166 -11.35 -4.45 -2.35
CA ILE A 166 -12.42 -5.46 -2.07
C ILE A 166 -12.55 -5.71 -0.56
N LEU A 167 -11.47 -5.56 0.20
CA LEU A 167 -11.35 -5.96 1.60
C LEU A 167 -12.47 -5.45 2.52
N PRO A 168 -12.94 -4.18 2.44
CA PRO A 168 -14.07 -3.72 3.25
C PRO A 168 -15.38 -4.46 2.94
N GLY A 169 -15.60 -4.90 1.70
CA GLY A 169 -16.77 -5.67 1.27
C GLY A 169 -16.71 -7.14 1.70
N LEU A 170 -15.50 -7.68 1.91
CA LEU A 170 -15.29 -9.01 2.49
C LEU A 170 -15.57 -9.05 4.00
N GLY A 171 -15.65 -7.87 4.61
CA GLY A 171 -16.15 -7.56 5.96
C GLY A 171 -17.18 -8.56 6.52
N GLY A 172 -18.27 -8.74 5.78
CA GLY A 172 -19.36 -9.65 6.14
C GLY A 172 -19.34 -11.02 5.45
N GLY A 173 -18.55 -11.19 4.37
CA GLY A 173 -18.59 -12.39 3.52
C GLY A 173 -17.59 -13.50 3.90
N LEU A 174 -16.47 -13.16 4.56
CA LEU A 174 -15.48 -14.15 5.00
C LEU A 174 -15.99 -15.05 6.14
N GLU A 175 -17.05 -14.61 6.82
CA GLU A 175 -17.75 -15.39 7.86
C GLU A 175 -19.03 -16.08 7.32
N GLY A 176 -19.55 -15.64 6.15
CA GLY A 176 -20.84 -16.05 5.60
C GLY A 176 -20.81 -17.10 4.47
N GLY A 177 -19.73 -17.84 4.33
CA GLY A 177 -19.61 -18.96 3.39
C GLY A 177 -19.35 -18.56 1.93
N ALA A 178 -18.99 -19.56 1.10
CA ALA A 178 -18.46 -19.37 -0.26
C ALA A 178 -19.37 -18.54 -1.20
N GLY A 179 -20.69 -18.56 -1.00
CA GLY A 179 -21.64 -17.79 -1.80
C GLY A 179 -21.52 -16.27 -1.63
N GLN A 180 -21.29 -15.79 -0.40
CA GLN A 180 -21.10 -14.36 -0.15
C GLN A 180 -19.74 -13.85 -0.61
N LEU A 181 -18.71 -14.72 -0.58
CA LEU A 181 -17.40 -14.43 -1.15
C LEU A 181 -17.48 -14.15 -2.66
N VAL A 182 -18.19 -15.00 -3.41
CA VAL A 182 -18.38 -14.83 -4.87
C VAL A 182 -19.12 -13.53 -5.19
N VAL A 183 -20.19 -13.23 -4.46
CA VAL A 183 -20.95 -11.99 -4.64
C VAL A 183 -20.09 -10.75 -4.31
N GLY A 184 -19.28 -10.81 -3.25
CA GLY A 184 -18.35 -9.74 -2.88
C GLY A 184 -17.29 -9.47 -3.94
N ILE A 185 -16.68 -10.53 -4.49
CA ILE A 185 -15.69 -10.44 -5.58
C ILE A 185 -16.33 -9.83 -6.83
N LEU A 186 -17.53 -10.29 -7.22
CA LEU A 186 -18.26 -9.75 -8.38
C LEU A 186 -18.56 -8.26 -8.22
N TRP A 187 -19.01 -7.83 -7.03
CA TRP A 187 -19.30 -6.42 -6.76
C TRP A 187 -18.07 -5.52 -6.81
N ALA A 188 -16.94 -5.99 -6.31
CA ALA A 188 -15.72 -5.19 -6.35
C ALA A 188 -15.08 -5.15 -7.75
N MET A 189 -15.15 -6.26 -8.50
CA MET A 189 -14.78 -6.27 -9.92
C MET A 189 -15.63 -5.29 -10.72
N LEU A 190 -16.94 -5.24 -10.47
CA LEU A 190 -17.83 -4.25 -11.09
C LEU A 190 -17.40 -2.81 -10.77
N LYS A 191 -17.09 -2.49 -9.51
CA LYS A 191 -16.62 -1.16 -9.10
C LYS A 191 -15.30 -0.77 -9.78
N LEU A 192 -14.36 -1.70 -9.88
CA LEU A 192 -13.07 -1.47 -10.55
C LEU A 192 -13.24 -1.22 -12.05
N VAL A 193 -14.08 -2.02 -12.73
CA VAL A 193 -14.39 -1.81 -14.15
C VAL A 193 -15.10 -0.48 -14.36
N LEU A 194 -16.07 -0.14 -13.50
CA LEU A 194 -16.81 1.11 -13.58
C LEU A 194 -15.90 2.32 -13.33
N LEU A 195 -15.01 2.25 -12.34
CA LEU A 195 -13.96 3.25 -12.10
C LEU A 195 -13.07 3.43 -13.33
N PHE A 196 -12.60 2.33 -13.93
CA PHE A 196 -11.75 2.36 -15.12
C PHE A 196 -12.45 2.99 -16.33
N VAL A 197 -13.72 2.65 -16.56
CA VAL A 197 -14.54 3.24 -17.63
C VAL A 197 -14.77 4.72 -17.38
N LEU A 198 -15.12 5.13 -16.15
CA LEU A 198 -15.31 6.54 -15.82
C LEU A 198 -14.00 7.34 -15.97
N ALA A 199 -12.87 6.79 -15.52
CA ALA A 199 -11.56 7.41 -15.69
C ALA A 199 -11.20 7.65 -17.17
N ARG A 200 -11.63 6.75 -18.07
CA ARG A 200 -11.46 6.88 -19.52
C ARG A 200 -12.24 8.04 -20.14
N PHE A 201 -13.33 8.51 -19.50
CA PHE A 201 -14.13 9.65 -19.95
C PHE A 201 -13.71 10.98 -19.34
N VAL A 202 -12.93 10.96 -18.26
CA VAL A 202 -12.41 12.16 -17.56
C VAL A 202 -11.05 12.61 -18.12
N ILE A 203 -10.33 11.71 -18.82
CA ILE A 203 -9.08 11.97 -19.55
C ILE A 203 -9.38 12.05 -21.04
#